data_AF-A0AAW6BLQ3-F1
#
_entry.id   AF-A0AAW6BLQ3-F1
#
_cell.length_a   1.000
_cell.length_b   1.000
_cell.length_c   1.000
_cell.angle_alpha   90.00
_cell.angle_beta   90.00
_cell.angle_gamma   90.00
#
_symmetry.space_group_name_H-M   'P 1'
#
loop_
_entity.id
_entity.type
_entity.pdbx_description
1 polymer ?
#
loop_
_entity_poly.entity_id
_entity_poly.type
_entity_poly.pdbx_seq_one_letter_code
_entity_poly.pdbx_strand_id
1 'polypeptide(L)'
;MMEVFLMSNGSDKAGWLTPTTPGPEYDDELENILNRWLGGVSGLPDDNVRSRWTSAHLPQLPVDDDRCDFDITDFISDASPAFENQTDEGTKLWRHEEIVCLISFYGPNSQRYGARFRDGVAVSQNNDELERFGLSVDKLSWLTSLPELINNQRVRRYDMTITLRRKVVRKYGVKSLVEAPVKFLGD
;
A
#
# COMPACT_ATOMS: atom_id res chain seq x y z
N MET A 1 33.64 19.29 -7.81
CA MET A 1 32.86 20.05 -6.82
C MET A 1 31.56 19.30 -6.66
N MET A 2 31.30 18.67 -5.51
CA MET A 2 30.00 18.00 -5.27
C MET A 2 28.94 19.09 -5.10
N GLU A 3 27.94 19.11 -5.96
CA GLU A 3 26.72 19.89 -5.69
C GLU A 3 26.08 19.34 -4.42
N VAL A 4 26.05 20.18 -3.38
CA VAL A 4 25.30 19.89 -2.17
C VAL A 4 23.84 20.15 -2.51
N PHE A 5 23.04 19.11 -2.70
CA PHE A 5 21.59 19.25 -2.88
C PHE A 5 21.01 19.93 -1.64
N LEU A 6 20.57 21.18 -1.79
CA LEU A 6 19.99 21.95 -0.69
C LEU A 6 18.60 21.41 -0.37
N MET A 7 18.45 20.73 0.77
CA MET A 7 17.16 20.46 1.37
C MET A 7 16.72 21.67 2.20
N SER A 8 15.47 22.08 2.05
CA SER A 8 14.84 23.10 2.89
C SER A 8 13.53 22.54 3.41
N ASN A 9 13.22 22.73 4.69
CA ASN A 9 11.96 22.24 5.26
C ASN A 9 10.87 23.32 5.25
N GLY A 10 11.14 24.45 4.58
CA GLY A 10 10.23 25.58 4.45
C GLY A 10 10.43 26.33 3.13
N SER A 11 9.37 26.91 2.60
CA SER A 11 9.39 27.70 1.35
C SER A 11 10.03 29.09 1.49
N ASP A 12 10.56 29.42 2.66
CA ASP A 12 11.27 30.67 2.97
C ASP A 12 12.75 30.65 2.57
N LYS A 13 13.27 29.50 2.18
CA LYS A 13 14.63 29.32 1.64
C LYS A 13 14.57 28.52 0.36
N ALA A 14 15.53 28.77 -0.54
CA ALA A 14 15.73 27.93 -1.71
C ALA A 14 16.04 26.48 -1.30
N GLY A 15 15.67 25.51 -2.13
CA GLY A 15 15.92 24.08 -1.88
C GLY A 15 14.68 23.22 -2.07
N TRP A 16 14.88 21.90 -2.02
CA TRP A 16 13.81 20.92 -2.17
C TRP A 16 13.09 20.72 -0.83
N LEU A 17 11.75 20.73 -0.86
CA LEU A 17 10.93 20.44 0.31
C LEU A 17 10.62 18.94 0.39
N THR A 18 10.83 18.34 1.56
CA THR A 18 10.33 17.00 1.90
C THR A 18 9.13 17.11 2.84
N PRO A 19 8.26 16.09 2.89
CA PRO A 19 7.17 16.06 3.87
C PRO A 19 7.68 16.22 5.30
N THR A 20 6.98 16.99 6.12
CA THR A 20 7.26 17.18 7.57
C THR A 20 6.50 16.19 8.45
N THR A 21 5.71 15.31 7.84
CA THR A 21 4.97 14.22 8.48
C THR A 21 5.38 12.89 7.84
N PRO A 22 5.40 11.79 8.61
CA PRO A 22 5.81 10.47 8.10
C PRO A 22 4.98 10.01 6.88
N GLY A 23 3.69 10.35 6.83
CA GLY A 23 2.79 9.89 5.78
C GLY A 23 2.18 8.52 6.11
N PRO A 24 1.55 7.83 5.14
CA PRO A 24 1.06 6.47 5.35
C PRO A 24 2.20 5.45 5.29
N GLU A 25 1.94 4.23 5.80
CA GLU A 25 2.90 3.13 5.76
C GLU A 25 3.21 2.69 4.32
N TYR A 26 4.48 2.45 4.02
CA TYR A 26 4.96 1.88 2.76
C TYR A 26 5.86 0.68 3.08
N ASP A 27 6.41 0.04 2.05
CA ASP A 27 7.44 -0.99 2.18
C ASP A 27 7.05 -2.10 3.18
N ASP A 28 7.96 -2.51 4.07
CA ASP A 28 7.76 -3.60 5.03
C ASP A 28 6.57 -3.37 5.96
N GLU A 29 6.32 -2.13 6.39
CA GLU A 29 5.19 -1.80 7.26
C GLU A 29 3.84 -2.06 6.57
N LEU A 30 3.72 -1.69 5.29
CA LEU A 30 2.53 -1.99 4.50
C LEU A 30 2.37 -3.49 4.28
N GLU A 31 3.45 -4.19 3.92
CA GLU A 31 3.41 -5.64 3.73
C GLU A 31 3.02 -6.39 5.01
N ASN A 32 3.46 -5.93 6.17
CA ASN A 32 3.08 -6.47 7.47
C ASN A 32 1.58 -6.30 7.76
N ILE A 33 0.99 -5.17 7.37
CA ILE A 33 -0.46 -4.94 7.49
C ILE A 33 -1.22 -5.91 6.56
N LEU A 34 -0.79 -6.03 5.31
CA LEU A 34 -1.41 -6.91 4.33
C LEU A 34 -1.31 -8.38 4.75
N ASN A 35 -0.16 -8.79 5.29
CA ASN A 35 0.06 -10.14 5.82
C ASN A 35 -0.97 -10.49 6.90
N ARG A 36 -1.12 -9.63 7.92
CA ARG A 36 -2.08 -9.84 9.01
C ARG A 36 -3.52 -9.86 8.52
N TRP A 37 -3.86 -8.95 7.61
CA TRP A 37 -5.21 -8.89 7.04
C TRP A 37 -5.54 -10.15 6.22
N LEU A 38 -4.64 -10.57 5.32
CA LEU A 38 -4.79 -11.81 4.57
C LEU A 38 -4.91 -13.03 5.48
N GLY A 39 -4.06 -13.14 6.52
CA GLY A 39 -4.11 -14.22 7.50
C GLY A 39 -5.42 -14.25 8.25
N GLY A 40 -5.84 -13.11 8.81
CA GLY A 40 -7.08 -12.98 9.57
C GLY A 40 -8.34 -13.29 8.75
N VAL A 41 -8.43 -12.75 7.53
CA VAL A 41 -9.63 -12.92 6.68
C VAL A 41 -9.68 -14.30 6.04
N SER A 42 -8.55 -14.86 5.61
CA SER A 42 -8.50 -16.23 5.08
C SER A 42 -8.60 -17.28 6.18
N GLY A 43 -8.27 -16.94 7.43
CA GLY A 43 -8.15 -17.88 8.54
C GLY A 43 -7.07 -18.94 8.31
N LEU A 44 -6.03 -18.60 7.54
CA LEU A 44 -4.81 -19.39 7.49
C LEU A 44 -4.07 -19.30 8.84
N PRO A 45 -3.35 -20.35 9.26
CA PRO A 45 -2.48 -20.28 10.43
C PRO A 45 -1.44 -19.16 10.29
N ASP A 46 -0.97 -18.65 11.43
CA ASP A 46 0.14 -17.71 11.47
C ASP A 46 1.36 -18.28 10.73
N ASP A 47 2.16 -17.42 10.09
CA ASP A 47 3.33 -17.75 9.23
C ASP A 47 3.04 -18.42 7.86
N ASN A 48 1.76 -18.71 7.55
CA ASN A 48 1.37 -19.27 6.25
C ASN A 48 0.96 -18.21 5.21
N VAL A 49 1.09 -16.93 5.54
CA VAL A 49 0.97 -15.81 4.59
C VAL A 49 2.35 -15.20 4.38
N ARG A 50 2.74 -14.98 3.12
CA ARG A 50 4.09 -14.50 2.77
C ARG A 50 4.05 -13.43 1.69
N SER A 51 4.84 -12.37 1.89
CA SER A 51 5.19 -11.47 0.81
C SER A 51 6.26 -12.12 -0.07
N ARG A 52 6.10 -12.01 -1.39
CA ARG A 52 7.12 -12.46 -2.36
C ARG A 52 8.34 -11.54 -2.42
N TRP A 53 8.25 -10.34 -1.86
CA TRP A 53 9.35 -9.36 -1.84
C TRP A 53 10.35 -9.59 -0.70
N THR A 54 9.95 -10.32 0.36
CA THR A 54 10.83 -10.61 1.50
C THR A 54 12.08 -11.37 1.02
N SER A 55 13.18 -10.63 0.89
CA SER A 55 14.47 -11.09 0.39
C SER A 55 15.18 -11.93 1.43
N ALA A 56 14.75 -13.17 1.56
CA ALA A 56 15.60 -14.27 1.97
C ALA A 56 14.98 -15.54 1.38
N HIS A 57 15.83 -16.44 0.92
CA HIS A 57 15.50 -17.80 0.54
C HIS A 57 14.73 -18.49 1.69
N LEU A 58 13.42 -18.26 1.77
CA LEU A 58 12.55 -19.00 2.67
C LEU A 58 12.59 -20.45 2.19
N PRO A 59 12.76 -21.42 3.11
CA PRO A 59 12.75 -22.81 2.72
C PRO A 59 11.45 -23.08 1.96
N GLN A 60 11.59 -23.69 0.77
CA GLN A 60 10.43 -24.16 0.02
C GLN A 60 9.63 -25.07 0.94
N LEU A 61 8.44 -24.61 1.30
CA LEU A 61 7.52 -25.40 2.12
C LEU A 61 7.07 -26.63 1.34
N PRO A 62 6.77 -27.74 2.04
CA PRO A 62 6.11 -28.90 1.45
C PRO A 62 4.93 -28.48 0.55
N VAL A 63 4.76 -29.21 -0.55
CA VAL A 63 3.64 -28.99 -1.49
C VAL A 63 2.27 -29.18 -0.82
N ASP A 64 2.24 -29.95 0.27
CA ASP A 64 1.02 -30.31 0.99
C ASP A 64 0.62 -29.28 2.07
N ASP A 65 1.37 -28.19 2.26
CA ASP A 65 1.02 -27.16 3.23
C ASP A 65 0.16 -26.05 2.60
N ASP A 66 -0.97 -25.76 3.26
CA ASP A 66 -1.85 -24.66 2.88
C ASP A 66 -1.19 -23.31 3.17
N ARG A 67 -0.99 -22.49 2.15
CA ARG A 67 -0.36 -21.17 2.28
C ARG A 67 -0.91 -20.15 1.29
N CYS A 68 -0.59 -18.90 1.54
CA CYS A 68 -0.92 -17.76 0.71
C CYS A 68 0.33 -16.92 0.46
N ASP A 69 0.70 -16.76 -0.80
CA ASP A 69 1.75 -15.84 -1.20
C ASP A 69 1.09 -14.60 -1.83
N PHE A 70 1.61 -13.42 -1.53
CA PHE A 70 1.12 -12.18 -2.13
C PHE A 70 2.27 -11.26 -2.57
N ASP A 71 1.95 -10.37 -3.50
CA ASP A 71 2.83 -9.32 -3.99
C ASP A 71 2.02 -8.07 -4.30
N ILE A 72 2.61 -6.91 -4.00
CA ILE A 72 2.12 -5.64 -4.49
C ILE A 72 2.66 -5.46 -5.90
N THR A 73 1.77 -5.41 -6.88
CA THR A 73 2.14 -5.28 -8.30
C THR A 73 2.20 -3.83 -8.74
N ASP A 74 1.32 -2.99 -8.20
CA ASP A 74 1.19 -1.60 -8.64
C ASP A 74 0.77 -0.66 -7.51
N PHE A 75 1.27 0.57 -7.59
CA PHE A 75 0.72 1.73 -6.90
C PHE A 75 0.18 2.69 -7.96
N ILE A 76 -1.13 2.87 -8.01
CA ILE A 76 -1.79 3.74 -8.98
C ILE A 76 -2.25 4.99 -8.25
N SER A 77 -1.87 6.16 -8.76
CA SER A 77 -2.28 7.43 -8.15
C SER A 77 -2.71 8.45 -9.19
N ASP A 78 -3.52 9.42 -8.75
CA ASP A 78 -3.87 10.57 -9.57
C ASP A 78 -2.61 11.38 -9.97
N ALA A 79 -2.59 11.85 -11.22
CA ALA A 79 -1.50 12.68 -11.71
C ALA A 79 -1.42 14.03 -10.98
N SER A 80 -2.57 14.53 -10.51
CA SER A 80 -2.71 15.87 -9.92
C SER A 80 -3.21 15.76 -8.47
N PRO A 81 -2.31 15.80 -7.47
CA PRO A 81 -2.73 15.82 -6.09
C PRO A 81 -3.30 17.20 -5.73
N ALA A 82 -4.22 17.24 -4.76
CA ALA A 82 -4.75 18.50 -4.24
C ALA A 82 -3.80 19.09 -3.19
N PHE A 83 -3.59 20.42 -3.24
CA PHE A 83 -2.93 21.16 -2.17
C PHE A 83 -3.98 21.94 -1.40
N GLU A 84 -4.16 21.57 -0.13
CA GLU A 84 -5.28 22.00 0.70
C GLU A 84 -4.80 22.46 2.08
N ASN A 85 -5.66 23.19 2.80
CA ASN A 85 -5.41 23.68 4.15
C ASN A 85 -4.09 24.45 4.26
N GLN A 86 -3.90 25.43 3.38
CA GLN A 86 -2.77 26.34 3.47
C GLN A 86 -2.86 27.20 4.73
N THR A 87 -1.79 27.19 5.52
CA THR A 87 -1.62 27.96 6.75
C THR A 87 -0.29 28.70 6.72
N ASP A 88 -0.05 29.58 7.68
CA ASP A 88 1.24 30.27 7.80
C ASP A 88 2.41 29.30 8.02
N GLU A 89 2.14 28.10 8.54
CA GLU A 89 3.16 27.07 8.83
C GLU A 89 3.39 26.09 7.66
N GLY A 90 2.40 25.90 6.78
CA GLY A 90 2.50 24.90 5.73
C GLY A 90 1.18 24.57 5.03
N THR A 91 1.27 23.65 4.07
CA THR A 91 0.17 23.17 3.21
C THR A 91 0.11 21.65 3.23
N LYS A 92 -1.09 21.08 3.08
CA LYS A 92 -1.28 19.63 2.99
C LYS A 92 -1.45 19.20 1.54
N LEU A 93 -0.65 18.25 1.09
CA LEU A 93 -0.90 17.49 -0.12
C LEU A 93 -1.87 16.35 0.20
N TRP A 94 -2.97 16.27 -0.53
CA TRP A 94 -3.97 15.20 -0.47
C TRP A 94 -4.04 14.47 -1.80
N ARG A 95 -4.06 13.14 -1.74
CA ARG A 95 -4.12 12.27 -2.92
C ARG A 95 -4.88 10.99 -2.62
N HIS A 96 -5.55 10.43 -3.63
CA HIS A 96 -6.00 9.04 -3.57
C HIS A 96 -4.96 8.14 -4.24
N GLU A 97 -4.69 7.01 -3.61
CA GLU A 97 -3.78 5.98 -4.11
C GLU A 97 -4.49 4.63 -4.04
N GLU A 98 -4.39 3.87 -5.13
CA GLU A 98 -4.78 2.47 -5.22
C GLU A 98 -3.54 1.59 -5.14
N ILE A 99 -3.66 0.47 -4.47
CA ILE A 99 -2.61 -0.53 -4.27
C ILE A 99 -3.14 -1.84 -4.84
N VAL A 100 -2.50 -2.35 -5.89
CA VAL A 100 -2.91 -3.59 -6.54
C VAL A 100 -2.06 -4.73 -5.98
N CYS A 101 -2.73 -5.76 -5.46
CA CYS A 101 -2.07 -6.93 -4.90
C CYS A 101 -2.50 -8.19 -5.66
N LEU A 102 -1.54 -9.01 -6.06
CA LEU A 102 -1.79 -10.38 -6.51
C LEU A 102 -1.67 -11.31 -5.30
N ILE A 103 -2.66 -12.18 -5.14
CA ILE A 103 -2.76 -13.14 -4.05
C ILE A 103 -2.89 -14.54 -4.65
N SER A 104 -2.06 -15.47 -4.18
CA SER A 104 -2.05 -16.86 -4.65
C SER A 104 -2.15 -17.82 -3.48
N PHE A 105 -3.17 -18.68 -3.53
CA PHE A 105 -3.37 -19.74 -2.54
C PHE A 105 -2.82 -21.08 -3.06
N TYR A 106 -2.10 -21.78 -2.20
CA TYR A 106 -1.48 -23.09 -2.44
C TYR A 106 -1.90 -24.11 -1.38
N GLY A 107 -1.62 -25.38 -1.66
CA GLY A 107 -1.90 -26.51 -0.77
C GLY A 107 -3.24 -27.22 -1.05
N PRO A 108 -3.52 -28.32 -0.32
CA PRO A 108 -4.68 -29.18 -0.53
C PRO A 108 -6.04 -28.46 -0.38
N ASN A 109 -6.10 -27.42 0.45
CA ASN A 109 -7.28 -26.60 0.73
C ASN A 109 -7.19 -25.19 0.12
N SER A 110 -6.25 -24.94 -0.80
CA SER A 110 -6.07 -23.64 -1.49
C SER A 110 -7.38 -23.00 -1.97
N GLN A 111 -8.25 -23.78 -2.64
CA GLN A 111 -9.56 -23.30 -3.09
C GLN A 111 -10.45 -22.81 -1.93
N ARG A 112 -10.45 -23.54 -0.81
CA ARG A 112 -11.25 -23.23 0.36
C ARG A 112 -10.79 -21.93 1.02
N TYR A 113 -9.47 -21.75 1.17
CA TYR A 113 -8.92 -20.52 1.74
C TYR A 113 -9.14 -19.32 0.83
N GLY A 114 -8.94 -19.47 -0.48
CA GLY A 114 -9.23 -18.39 -1.44
C GLY A 114 -10.71 -18.01 -1.48
N ALA A 115 -11.62 -18.98 -1.42
CA ALA A 115 -13.06 -18.71 -1.34
C ALA A 115 -13.46 -18.03 -0.03
N ARG A 116 -12.90 -18.49 1.11
CA ARG A 116 -13.15 -17.85 2.41
C ARG A 116 -12.64 -16.42 2.43
N PHE A 117 -11.44 -16.18 1.90
CA PHE A 117 -10.90 -14.82 1.82
C PHE A 117 -11.79 -13.90 0.98
N ARG A 118 -12.19 -14.35 -0.22
CA ARG A 118 -13.12 -13.62 -1.11
C ARG A 118 -14.41 -13.23 -0.37
N ASP A 119 -15.04 -14.18 0.30
CA ASP A 119 -16.31 -13.94 0.99
C ASP A 119 -16.10 -13.09 2.26
N GLY A 120 -14.98 -13.28 2.95
CA GLY A 120 -14.59 -12.55 4.14
C GLY A 120 -14.29 -11.07 3.88
N VAL A 121 -13.78 -10.73 2.69
CA VAL A 121 -13.60 -9.34 2.24
C VAL A 121 -14.94 -8.59 2.13
N ALA A 122 -16.05 -9.29 1.88
CA ALA A 122 -17.38 -8.65 1.84
C ALA A 122 -17.98 -8.39 3.24
N VAL A 123 -17.37 -8.91 4.31
CA VAL A 123 -17.87 -8.73 5.69
C VAL A 123 -17.44 -7.36 6.20
N SER A 124 -18.40 -6.52 6.58
CA SER A 124 -18.15 -5.14 7.02
C SER A 124 -17.16 -5.07 8.19
N GLN A 125 -17.30 -5.93 9.19
CA GLN A 125 -16.39 -5.95 10.34
C GLN A 125 -14.92 -6.21 9.94
N ASN A 126 -14.67 -7.04 8.92
CA ASN A 126 -13.31 -7.27 8.43
C ASN A 126 -12.76 -6.04 7.71
N ASN A 127 -13.62 -5.32 6.99
CA ASN A 127 -13.25 -4.04 6.35
C ASN A 127 -13.01 -2.94 7.40
N ASP A 128 -13.80 -2.88 8.47
CA ASP A 128 -13.60 -1.93 9.57
C ASP A 128 -12.22 -2.09 10.23
N GLU A 129 -11.72 -3.34 10.35
CA GLU A 129 -10.36 -3.60 10.84
C GLU A 129 -9.27 -3.14 9.84
N LEU A 130 -9.51 -3.28 8.52
CA LEU A 130 -8.61 -2.78 7.49
C LEU A 130 -8.58 -1.24 7.46
N GLU A 131 -9.72 -0.60 7.68
CA GLU A 131 -9.87 0.86 7.72
C GLU A 131 -9.07 1.51 8.85
N ARG A 132 -8.78 0.79 9.94
CA ARG A 132 -7.89 1.27 11.02
C ARG A 132 -6.47 1.54 10.53
N PHE A 133 -6.06 0.91 9.43
CA PHE A 133 -4.78 1.14 8.76
C PHE A 133 -4.89 2.13 7.60
N GLY A 134 -6.04 2.80 7.45
CA GLY A 134 -6.29 3.77 6.38
C GLY A 134 -6.49 3.15 5.00
N LEU A 135 -6.78 1.84 4.94
CA LEU A 135 -6.99 1.08 3.71
C LEU A 135 -8.46 0.66 3.60
N SER A 136 -8.98 0.57 2.38
CA SER A 136 -10.28 -0.03 2.09
C SER A 136 -10.22 -0.86 0.81
N VAL A 137 -11.10 -1.83 0.67
CA VAL A 137 -11.18 -2.64 -0.55
C VAL A 137 -11.99 -1.89 -1.61
N ASP A 138 -11.42 -1.73 -2.80
CA ASP A 138 -12.07 -1.10 -3.95
C ASP A 138 -12.60 -2.14 -4.93
N LYS A 139 -11.76 -3.11 -5.35
CA LYS A 139 -12.10 -4.11 -6.36
C LYS A 139 -11.52 -5.47 -6.01
N LEU A 140 -12.23 -6.52 -6.45
CA LEU A 140 -11.79 -7.91 -6.33
C LEU A 140 -12.00 -8.65 -7.65
N SER A 141 -10.99 -9.38 -8.11
CA SER A 141 -11.12 -10.24 -9.28
C SER A 141 -11.80 -11.58 -8.95
N TRP A 142 -12.05 -12.38 -9.98
CA TRP A 142 -12.41 -13.78 -9.84
C TRP A 142 -11.29 -14.59 -9.20
N LEU A 143 -11.64 -15.68 -8.50
CA LEU A 143 -10.70 -16.69 -8.05
C LEU A 143 -10.39 -17.64 -9.20
N THR A 144 -9.17 -17.58 -9.73
CA THR A 144 -8.77 -18.30 -10.95
C THR A 144 -7.93 -19.52 -10.61
N SER A 145 -8.36 -20.70 -11.06
CA SER A 145 -7.60 -21.94 -10.87
C SER A 145 -6.50 -22.06 -11.93
N LEU A 146 -5.26 -22.28 -11.51
CA LEU A 146 -4.12 -22.48 -12.39
C LEU A 146 -3.27 -23.68 -11.91
N PRO A 147 -2.78 -24.53 -12.82
CA PRO A 147 -1.75 -25.49 -12.49
C PRO A 147 -0.38 -24.79 -12.44
N GLU A 148 0.37 -24.98 -11.37
CA GLU A 148 1.76 -24.54 -11.27
C GLU A 148 2.68 -25.75 -11.08
N LEU A 149 3.90 -25.68 -11.62
CA LEU A 149 4.93 -26.71 -11.43
C LEU A 149 5.90 -26.24 -10.35
N ILE A 150 5.86 -26.87 -9.17
CA ILE A 150 6.78 -26.61 -8.06
C ILE A 150 7.49 -27.93 -7.75
N ASN A 151 8.83 -27.94 -7.72
CA ASN A 151 9.63 -29.13 -7.40
C ASN A 151 9.24 -30.38 -8.21
N ASN A 152 9.01 -30.18 -9.51
CA ASN A 152 8.60 -31.24 -10.45
C ASN A 152 7.24 -31.91 -10.10
N GLN A 153 6.44 -31.26 -9.25
CA GLN A 153 5.08 -31.67 -8.92
C GLN A 153 4.08 -30.61 -9.39
N ARG A 154 2.96 -31.06 -9.94
CA ARG A 154 1.85 -30.18 -10.31
C ARG A 154 1.05 -29.84 -9.06
N VAL A 155 1.02 -28.57 -8.71
CA VAL A 155 0.26 -28.04 -7.59
C VAL A 155 -0.94 -27.25 -8.09
N ARG A 156 -2.01 -27.27 -7.32
CA ARG A 156 -3.15 -26.37 -7.57
C ARG A 156 -2.80 -25.01 -6.98
N ARG A 157 -2.91 -23.97 -7.80
CA ARG A 157 -2.84 -22.59 -7.40
C ARG A 157 -4.18 -21.91 -7.69
N TYR A 158 -4.62 -21.08 -6.76
CA TYR A 158 -5.77 -20.20 -6.99
C TYR A 158 -5.36 -18.75 -6.83
N ASP A 159 -5.48 -17.98 -7.90
CA ASP A 159 -5.05 -16.58 -7.94
C ASP A 159 -6.25 -15.63 -7.87
N MET A 160 -6.02 -14.48 -7.24
CA MET A 160 -6.95 -13.37 -7.18
C MET A 160 -6.17 -12.06 -7.11
N THR A 161 -6.64 -11.04 -7.80
CA THR A 161 -6.15 -9.68 -7.67
C THR A 161 -7.13 -8.87 -6.83
N ILE A 162 -6.61 -8.14 -5.85
CA ILE A 162 -7.37 -7.17 -5.05
C ILE A 162 -6.79 -5.77 -5.26
N THR A 163 -7.66 -4.79 -5.40
CA THR A 163 -7.30 -3.37 -5.40
C THR A 163 -7.76 -2.78 -4.08
N LEU A 164 -6.79 -2.29 -3.31
CA LEU A 164 -7.04 -1.49 -2.11
C LEU A 164 -6.95 -0.02 -2.45
N ARG A 165 -7.62 0.83 -1.67
CA ARG A 165 -7.56 2.28 -1.81
C ARG A 165 -7.23 2.93 -0.48
N ARG A 166 -6.50 4.05 -0.54
CA ARG A 166 -6.25 4.92 0.60
C ARG A 166 -6.20 6.39 0.22
N LYS A 167 -6.35 7.23 1.24
CA LYS A 167 -6.04 8.67 1.15
C LYS A 167 -4.64 8.92 1.68
N VAL A 168 -3.76 9.43 0.83
CA VAL A 168 -2.42 9.88 1.19
C VAL A 168 -2.48 11.35 1.60
N VAL A 169 -1.94 11.65 2.78
CA VAL A 169 -1.80 13.03 3.28
C VAL A 169 -0.34 13.28 3.65
N ARG A 170 0.25 14.32 3.07
CA ARG A 170 1.62 14.77 3.40
C ARG A 170 1.59 16.26 3.71
N LYS A 171 2.25 16.69 4.78
CA LYS A 171 2.43 18.13 5.07
C LYS A 171 3.74 18.62 4.49
N TYR A 172 3.72 19.77 3.83
CA TYR A 172 4.91 20.47 3.37
C TYR A 172 4.96 21.85 4.01
N GLY A 173 6.16 22.34 4.32
CA GLY A 173 6.39 23.69 4.86
C GLY A 173 6.20 24.82 3.83
N VAL A 174 5.19 24.71 2.95
CA VAL A 174 4.82 25.77 2.00
C VAL A 174 4.00 26.81 2.76
N LYS A 175 4.63 27.91 3.12
CA LYS A 175 4.03 28.96 3.95
C LYS A 175 3.16 29.90 3.11
N SER A 176 2.11 30.45 3.72
CA SER A 176 1.37 31.60 3.17
C SER A 176 2.26 32.84 3.08
N LEU A 177 1.98 33.69 2.09
CA LEU A 177 2.57 35.03 2.04
C LEU A 177 1.86 35.92 3.08
N VAL A 178 2.52 36.18 4.20
CA VAL A 178 1.97 36.98 5.30
C VAL A 178 2.10 38.48 5.02
N GLU A 179 3.25 38.91 4.48
CA GLU A 179 3.52 40.30 4.14
C GLU A 179 4.54 40.37 2.99
N ALA A 180 4.37 41.33 2.10
CA ALA A 180 5.34 41.64 1.05
C ALA A 180 5.53 43.15 0.95
N PRO A 181 6.77 43.67 0.97
CA PRO A 181 7.02 45.08 0.72
C PRO A 181 6.63 45.41 -0.73
N VAL A 182 5.54 46.14 -0.92
CA VAL A 182 5.08 46.59 -2.23
C VAL A 182 5.51 48.04 -2.45
N LYS A 183 6.17 48.30 -3.58
CA LYS A 183 6.44 49.65 -4.06
C LYS A 183 5.52 49.94 -5.23
N PHE A 184 4.48 50.74 -4.99
CA PHE A 184 3.63 51.24 -6.05
C PHE A 184 4.42 52.28 -6.86
N LEU A 185 4.54 52.08 -8.18
CA LEU A 185 5.09 53.04 -9.11
C LEU A 185 3.92 53.57 -9.94
N GLY A 186 3.56 54.83 -9.74
CA GLY A 186 2.52 55.55 -10.48
C GLY A 186 2.73 57.06 -10.37
N ASP A 187 2.49 57.77 -11.48
CA ASP A 187 2.61 59.23 -11.63
C ASP A 187 1.41 59.97 -11.01
#